data_AF-A0A958XH26-F1
#
_entry.id   AF-A0A958XH26-F1
#
_cell.length_a   1.000
_cell.length_b   1.000
_cell.length_c   1.000
_cell.angle_alpha   90.00
_cell.angle_beta   90.00
_cell.angle_gamma   90.00
#
_symmetry.space_group_name_H-M   'P 1'
#
loop_
_entity.id
_entity.type
_entity.pdbx_description
1 polymer ?
#
loop_
_entity_poly.entity_id
_entity_poly.type
_entity_poly.pdbx_seq_one_letter_code
_entity_poly.pdbx_strand_id
1 'polypeptide(L)'
;GGRTGKRNTQGITNMSARAAFFFDGRAGTLEQQVLMPIFDTLEMRATPELVTSRLIRHPEYRSAFLQAYGKNPDLESLAASLAAFVRTLETSDTPFDRWMQDRPGGMSAAAVRGREVFMVKGKCFDCHFSPDFTGDEFRNIGLFNGKDLQDMGRFGVSRDSSDLGKFKVPGLRNVALTAPYMHNGMFKTLEEVIDYYDNPD
;
A
#
# COMPACT_ATOMS: atom_id res chain seq x y z
N GLY A 1 -5.22 16.90 14.18
CA GLY A 1 -5.38 15.46 13.86
C GLY A 1 -6.48 14.86 14.69
N GLY A 2 -6.86 13.61 14.42
CA GLY A 2 -7.85 12.86 15.20
C GLY A 2 -9.21 12.64 14.51
N ARG A 3 -9.33 12.94 13.21
CA ARG A 3 -10.52 12.57 12.42
C ARG A 3 -10.32 11.16 11.86
N THR A 4 -11.39 10.39 11.81
CA THR A 4 -11.39 9.08 11.17
C THR A 4 -11.21 9.25 9.66
N GLY A 5 -10.19 8.60 9.10
CA GLY A 5 -9.97 8.53 7.67
C GLY A 5 -11.04 7.70 6.95
N LYS A 6 -11.04 7.73 5.61
CA LYS A 6 -12.01 6.98 4.80
C LYS A 6 -11.63 5.52 4.60
N ARG A 7 -10.34 5.18 4.75
CA ARG A 7 -9.77 3.89 4.44
C ARG A 7 -8.76 3.47 5.49
N ASN A 8 -8.54 2.17 5.58
CA ASN A 8 -7.43 1.58 6.31
C ASN A 8 -6.09 2.07 5.75
N THR A 9 -5.07 2.17 6.60
CA THR A 9 -3.73 2.59 6.19
C THR A 9 -2.96 1.40 5.64
N GLN A 10 -2.46 1.52 4.40
CA GLN A 10 -1.64 0.47 3.78
C GLN A 10 -0.22 0.45 4.38
N GLY A 11 0.40 -0.73 4.42
CA GLY A 11 1.83 -0.85 4.68
C GLY A 11 2.67 -0.11 3.61
N ILE A 12 3.86 0.31 3.99
CA ILE A 12 4.81 1.06 3.12
C ILE A 12 5.99 0.22 2.63
N THR A 13 6.03 -1.07 2.96
CA THR A 13 7.09 -1.98 2.52
C THR A 13 6.84 -2.46 1.09
N ASN A 14 7.91 -2.74 0.35
CA ASN A 14 7.86 -3.27 -1.01
C ASN A 14 7.11 -2.38 -2.02
N MET A 15 7.38 -1.08 -1.96
CA MET A 15 6.72 -0.05 -2.76
C MET A 15 7.55 0.44 -3.96
N SER A 16 8.80 -0.01 -4.12
CA SER A 16 9.70 0.52 -5.14
C SER A 16 9.25 0.21 -6.58
N ALA A 17 8.69 -0.98 -6.81
CA ALA A 17 8.32 -1.49 -8.14
C ALA A 17 6.88 -1.18 -8.57
N ARG A 18 6.20 -0.23 -7.90
CA ARG A 18 4.76 0.02 -8.09
C ARG A 18 4.49 1.09 -9.13
N ALA A 19 3.51 0.83 -10.00
CA ALA A 19 3.07 1.79 -11.01
C ALA A 19 1.97 2.74 -10.51
N ALA A 20 1.26 2.39 -9.43
CA ALA A 20 0.20 3.20 -8.85
C ALA A 20 0.12 3.01 -7.33
N PHE A 21 -0.24 4.08 -6.62
CA PHE A 21 -0.28 4.13 -5.17
C PHE A 21 -1.66 4.52 -4.63
N PHE A 22 -1.88 4.18 -3.35
CA PHE A 22 -3.19 4.08 -2.70
C PHE A 22 -4.08 2.96 -3.25
N PHE A 23 -5.10 2.59 -2.47
CA PHE A 23 -6.09 1.58 -2.86
C PHE A 23 -6.82 1.88 -4.18
N ASP A 24 -6.97 3.15 -4.57
CA ASP A 24 -7.62 3.56 -5.82
C ASP A 24 -6.64 3.96 -6.92
N GLY A 25 -5.32 3.84 -6.67
CA GLY A 25 -4.29 4.17 -7.64
C GLY A 25 -4.25 5.64 -8.06
N ARG A 26 -4.72 6.57 -7.21
CA ARG A 26 -4.80 8.00 -7.56
C ARG A 26 -3.46 8.70 -7.69
N ALA A 27 -2.39 8.14 -7.13
CA ALA A 27 -1.04 8.66 -7.28
C ALA A 27 -0.26 7.76 -8.24
N GLY A 28 0.36 8.36 -9.27
CA GLY A 28 1.15 7.65 -10.27
C GLY A 28 2.64 7.48 -9.90
N THR A 29 3.11 8.19 -8.88
CA THR A 29 4.48 8.08 -8.36
C THR A 29 4.53 8.08 -6.84
N LEU A 30 5.61 7.56 -6.26
CA LEU A 30 5.85 7.64 -4.81
C LEU A 30 5.95 9.09 -4.35
N GLU A 31 6.61 9.95 -5.14
CA GLU A 31 6.77 11.38 -4.85
C GLU A 31 5.42 12.08 -4.72
N GLN A 32 4.45 11.75 -5.59
CA GLN A 32 3.07 12.23 -5.46
C GLN A 32 2.42 11.65 -4.21
N GLN A 33 2.56 10.34 -3.99
CA GLN A 33 1.93 9.63 -2.88
C GLN A 33 2.34 10.21 -1.53
N VAL A 34 3.63 10.42 -1.28
CA VAL A 34 4.16 10.84 0.03
C VAL A 34 3.75 12.27 0.40
N LEU A 35 3.41 13.11 -0.58
CA LEU A 35 2.92 14.47 -0.34
C LEU A 35 1.43 14.52 -0.04
N MET A 36 0.62 13.60 -0.59
CA MET A 36 -0.84 13.66 -0.44
C MET A 36 -1.27 13.64 1.04
N PRO A 37 -0.75 12.76 1.93
CA PRO A 37 -1.14 12.76 3.34
C PRO A 37 -0.72 13.97 4.15
N ILE A 38 0.35 14.64 3.70
CA ILE A 38 0.82 15.87 4.33
C ILE A 38 -0.24 16.97 4.20
N PHE A 39 -0.92 17.01 3.05
CA PHE A 39 -1.90 18.06 2.71
C PHE A 39 -3.36 17.64 2.88
N ASP A 40 -3.64 16.34 2.99
CA ASP A 40 -4.99 15.85 3.23
C ASP A 40 -5.53 16.38 4.56
N THR A 41 -6.74 16.91 4.52
CA THR A 41 -7.34 17.54 5.69
C THR A 41 -7.68 16.54 6.79
N LEU A 42 -8.02 15.30 6.45
CA LEU A 42 -8.32 14.23 7.39
C LEU A 42 -7.06 13.62 8.01
N GLU A 43 -5.90 13.83 7.40
CA GLU A 43 -4.61 13.28 7.85
C GLU A 43 -3.76 14.36 8.55
N MET A 44 -2.69 14.87 7.93
CA MET A 44 -1.77 15.82 8.58
C MET A 44 -2.24 17.28 8.50
N ARG A 45 -3.07 17.63 7.51
CA ARG A 45 -3.66 18.97 7.32
C ARG A 45 -2.61 20.10 7.35
N ALA A 46 -1.44 19.88 6.77
CA ALA A 46 -0.44 20.93 6.61
C ALA A 46 -0.66 21.71 5.29
N THR A 47 -0.01 22.86 5.16
CA THR A 47 0.11 23.57 3.88
C THR A 47 1.54 23.49 3.35
N PRO A 48 1.77 23.62 2.03
CA PRO A 48 3.10 23.67 1.46
C PRO A 48 4.04 24.69 2.14
N GLU A 49 3.53 25.88 2.44
CA GLU A 49 4.28 26.98 3.06
C GLU A 49 4.65 26.65 4.50
N LEU A 50 3.73 26.01 5.24
CA LEU A 50 4.00 25.58 6.61
C LEU A 50 5.11 24.52 6.64
N VAL A 51 5.06 23.54 5.73
CA VAL A 51 6.03 22.44 5.69
C VAL A 51 7.41 22.95 5.28
N THR A 52 7.49 23.68 4.16
CA THR A 52 8.76 24.22 3.66
C THR A 52 9.39 25.20 4.66
N SER A 53 8.61 26.09 5.27
CA SER A 53 9.13 27.01 6.29
C SER A 53 9.64 26.30 7.54
N ARG A 54 9.04 25.17 7.96
CA ARG A 54 9.55 24.36 9.07
C ARG A 54 10.89 23.70 8.72
N LEU A 55 11.01 23.12 7.53
CA LEU A 55 12.25 22.49 7.06
C LEU A 55 13.38 23.51 6.94
N ILE A 56 13.11 24.69 6.38
CA ILE A 56 14.10 25.77 6.22
C ILE A 56 14.57 26.31 7.57
N ARG A 57 13.65 26.49 8.54
CA ARG A 57 13.99 27.02 9.88
C ARG A 57 14.73 26.04 10.76
N HIS A 58 14.70 24.74 10.47
CA HIS A 58 15.40 23.74 11.26
C HIS A 58 16.85 23.60 10.76
N PRO A 59 17.87 23.95 11.55
CA PRO A 59 19.26 24.00 11.07
C PRO A 59 19.76 22.69 10.47
N GLU A 60 19.44 21.56 11.12
CA GLU A 60 19.85 20.23 10.65
C GLU A 60 19.21 19.85 9.31
N TYR A 61 17.90 20.02 9.15
CA TYR A 61 17.23 19.75 7.87
C TYR A 61 17.74 20.68 6.78
N ARG A 62 17.87 21.98 7.04
CA ARG A 62 18.43 22.90 6.05
C ARG A 62 19.83 22.46 5.60
N SER A 63 20.69 22.08 6.55
CA SER A 63 22.04 21.58 6.24
C SER A 63 22.00 20.28 5.43
N ALA A 64 21.16 19.32 5.82
CA ALA A 64 21.02 18.04 5.13
C ALA A 64 20.52 18.21 3.68
N PHE A 65 19.54 19.09 3.45
CA PHE A 65 19.03 19.37 2.10
C PHE A 65 20.05 20.11 1.23
N LEU A 66 20.79 21.07 1.80
CA LEU A 66 21.89 21.72 1.10
C LEU A 66 22.96 20.71 0.68
N GLN A 67 23.29 19.74 1.55
CA GLN A 67 24.25 18.69 1.25
C GLN A 67 23.75 17.72 0.17
N ALA A 68 22.48 17.30 0.24
CA ALA A 68 21.93 16.29 -0.67
C ALA A 68 21.50 16.86 -2.03
N TYR A 69 21.03 18.11 -2.07
CA TYR A 69 20.40 18.72 -3.26
C TYR A 69 21.03 20.04 -3.69
N GLY A 70 21.96 20.62 -2.93
CA GLY A 70 22.58 21.91 -3.26
C GLY A 70 21.66 23.13 -3.12
N LYS A 71 20.46 22.95 -2.56
CA LYS A 71 19.43 24.00 -2.39
C LYS A 71 18.75 23.92 -1.03
N ASN A 72 18.08 25.00 -0.62
CA ASN A 72 17.19 24.96 0.53
C ASN A 72 16.03 23.97 0.28
N PRO A 73 15.45 23.38 1.34
CA PRO A 73 14.32 22.47 1.20
C PRO A 73 13.13 23.09 0.47
N ASP A 74 12.55 22.34 -0.46
CA ASP A 74 11.31 22.62 -1.17
C ASP A 74 10.44 21.35 -1.25
N LEU A 75 9.24 21.43 -1.85
CA LEU A 75 8.35 20.26 -1.93
C LEU A 75 8.92 19.13 -2.79
N GLU A 76 9.66 19.48 -3.83
CA GLU A 76 10.26 18.51 -4.75
C GLU A 76 11.33 17.68 -4.02
N SER A 77 12.28 18.35 -3.38
CA SER A 77 13.34 17.68 -2.59
C SER A 77 12.77 16.92 -1.39
N LEU A 78 11.69 17.42 -0.77
CA LEU A 78 10.98 16.69 0.28
C LEU A 78 10.36 15.39 -0.25
N ALA A 79 9.61 15.46 -1.36
CA ALA A 79 8.99 14.30 -1.97
C ALA A 79 10.04 13.28 -2.41
N ALA A 80 11.12 13.74 -3.05
CA ALA A 80 12.23 12.90 -3.46
C ALA A 80 12.91 12.22 -2.25
N SER A 81 13.14 12.94 -1.16
CA SER A 81 13.75 12.39 0.07
C SER A 81 12.87 11.30 0.70
N LEU A 82 11.57 11.56 0.86
CA LEU A 82 10.63 10.61 1.43
C LEU A 82 10.45 9.39 0.52
N ALA A 83 10.29 9.60 -0.78
CA ALA A 83 10.17 8.51 -1.74
C ALA A 83 11.44 7.66 -1.79
N ALA A 84 12.64 8.27 -1.72
CA ALA A 84 13.90 7.55 -1.64
C ALA A 84 13.96 6.67 -0.37
N PHE A 85 13.59 7.21 0.79
CA PHE A 85 13.50 6.44 2.03
C PHE A 85 12.52 5.27 1.89
N VAL A 86 11.30 5.50 1.39
CA VAL A 86 10.29 4.43 1.21
C VAL A 86 10.79 3.34 0.27
N ARG A 87 11.53 3.67 -0.79
CA ARG A 87 12.16 2.68 -1.69
C ARG A 87 13.20 1.80 -1.00
N THR A 88 13.75 2.21 0.15
CA THR A 88 14.66 1.35 0.93
C THR A 88 13.92 0.31 1.77
N LEU A 89 12.61 0.44 1.97
CA LEU A 89 11.80 -0.42 2.81
C LEU A 89 11.37 -1.70 2.06
N GLU A 90 12.32 -2.36 1.43
CA GLU A 90 12.11 -3.62 0.73
C GLU A 90 12.33 -4.78 1.70
N THR A 91 11.37 -5.71 1.74
CA THR A 91 11.53 -6.94 2.52
C THR A 91 11.97 -8.09 1.64
N SER A 92 12.97 -8.83 2.11
CA SER A 92 13.58 -9.97 1.44
C SER A 92 14.05 -11.00 2.47
N ASP A 93 14.54 -12.14 1.99
CA ASP A 93 15.08 -13.24 2.81
C ASP A 93 14.06 -13.85 3.80
N THR A 94 12.78 -13.85 3.41
CA THR A 94 11.72 -14.54 4.14
C THR A 94 11.82 -16.06 3.95
N PRO A 95 11.14 -16.89 4.79
CA PRO A 95 11.04 -18.33 4.56
C PRO A 95 10.47 -18.69 3.17
N PHE A 96 9.60 -17.86 2.60
CA PHE A 96 9.14 -18.02 1.22
C PHE A 96 10.26 -17.78 0.22
N ASP A 97 11.02 -16.68 0.36
CA ASP A 97 12.12 -16.35 -0.57
C ASP A 97 13.23 -17.41 -0.53
N ARG A 98 13.55 -17.91 0.67
CA ARG A 98 14.52 -19.00 0.84
C ARG A 98 14.02 -20.29 0.22
N TRP A 99 12.74 -20.62 0.39
CA TRP A 99 12.12 -21.80 -0.23
C TRP A 99 12.14 -21.72 -1.76
N MET A 100 11.82 -20.56 -2.35
CA MET A 100 11.87 -20.34 -3.81
C MET A 100 13.27 -20.47 -4.42
N GLN A 101 14.32 -20.38 -3.59
CA GLN A 101 15.73 -20.44 -3.99
C GLN A 101 16.42 -21.72 -3.49
N ASP A 102 15.66 -22.71 -3.01
CA ASP A 102 16.18 -23.95 -2.41
C ASP A 102 17.21 -23.71 -1.27
N ARG A 103 17.08 -22.61 -0.54
CA ARG A 103 17.94 -22.26 0.60
C ARG A 103 17.42 -22.83 1.93
N PRO A 104 18.32 -23.13 2.89
CA PRO A 104 17.92 -23.58 4.23
C PRO A 104 16.99 -22.58 4.94
N GLY A 105 16.12 -23.08 5.82
CA GLY A 105 15.16 -22.23 6.56
C GLY A 105 13.99 -21.73 5.70
N GLY A 106 13.66 -22.47 4.64
CA GLY A 106 12.46 -22.25 3.84
C GLY A 106 11.15 -22.55 4.58
N MET A 107 10.04 -22.46 3.86
CA MET A 107 8.69 -22.72 4.37
C MET A 107 8.55 -24.08 5.06
N SER A 108 7.74 -24.12 6.13
CA SER A 108 7.35 -25.37 6.78
C SER A 108 6.47 -26.23 5.86
N ALA A 109 6.37 -27.53 6.14
CA ALA A 109 5.49 -28.43 5.39
C ALA A 109 4.01 -27.97 5.40
N ALA A 110 3.56 -27.32 6.50
CA ALA A 110 2.23 -26.74 6.57
C ALA A 110 2.07 -25.53 5.64
N ALA A 111 3.05 -24.63 5.61
CA ALA A 111 3.05 -23.48 4.70
C ALA A 111 3.11 -23.91 3.22
N VAL A 112 3.85 -24.98 2.89
CA VAL A 112 3.84 -25.55 1.53
C VAL A 112 2.45 -26.07 1.14
N ARG A 113 1.73 -26.74 2.04
CA ARG A 113 0.33 -27.14 1.80
C ARG A 113 -0.60 -25.94 1.63
N GLY A 114 -0.43 -24.90 2.45
CA GLY A 114 -1.18 -23.65 2.33
C GLY A 114 -0.95 -22.96 0.99
N ARG A 115 0.29 -22.97 0.49
CA ARG A 115 0.61 -22.47 -0.86
C ARG A 115 -0.14 -23.23 -1.94
N GLU A 116 -0.26 -24.55 -1.85
CA GLU A 116 -1.03 -25.32 -2.85
C GLU A 116 -2.50 -24.89 -2.89
N VAL A 117 -3.11 -24.64 -1.73
CA VAL A 117 -4.46 -24.06 -1.65
C VAL A 117 -4.48 -22.68 -2.31
N PHE A 118 -3.54 -21.80 -1.96
CA PHE A 118 -3.43 -20.44 -2.51
C PHE A 118 -3.29 -20.42 -4.05
N MET A 119 -2.50 -21.34 -4.60
CA MET A 119 -2.21 -21.39 -6.03
C MET A 119 -3.36 -22.02 -6.84
N VAL A 120 -3.97 -23.09 -6.34
CA VAL A 120 -4.85 -23.95 -7.15
C VAL A 120 -6.30 -23.88 -6.68
N LYS A 121 -6.56 -24.24 -5.42
CA LYS A 121 -7.93 -24.42 -4.93
C LYS A 121 -8.63 -23.09 -4.67
N GLY A 122 -7.97 -22.19 -3.94
CA GLY A 122 -8.47 -20.87 -3.60
C GLY A 122 -8.25 -19.83 -4.69
N LYS A 123 -7.49 -20.16 -5.75
CA LYS A 123 -7.19 -19.29 -6.90
C LYS A 123 -6.70 -17.88 -6.51
N CYS A 124 -6.12 -17.73 -5.32
CA CYS A 124 -5.65 -16.45 -4.81
C CYS A 124 -4.54 -15.88 -5.72
N PHE A 125 -3.75 -16.77 -6.32
CA PHE A 125 -2.70 -16.45 -7.28
C PHE A 125 -3.20 -15.74 -8.55
N ASP A 126 -4.47 -15.89 -8.93
CA ASP A 126 -5.04 -15.24 -10.12
C ASP A 126 -4.96 -13.70 -10.03
N CYS A 127 -4.88 -13.15 -8.81
CA CYS A 127 -4.69 -11.72 -8.54
C CYS A 127 -3.37 -11.43 -7.79
N HIS A 128 -2.93 -12.36 -6.93
CA HIS A 128 -1.78 -12.19 -6.05
C HIS A 128 -0.56 -13.00 -6.50
N PHE A 129 0.09 -12.53 -7.57
CA PHE A 129 1.25 -13.17 -8.21
C PHE A 129 2.50 -12.27 -8.21
N SER A 130 3.57 -12.64 -8.92
CA SER A 130 4.85 -11.90 -8.93
C SER A 130 5.58 -11.89 -7.57
N PRO A 131 6.82 -11.35 -7.48
CA PRO A 131 7.60 -11.40 -6.25
C PRO A 131 6.92 -10.78 -5.01
N ASP A 132 6.00 -9.83 -5.19
CA ASP A 132 5.30 -9.19 -4.06
C ASP A 132 3.85 -9.63 -3.85
N PHE A 133 3.43 -10.71 -4.53
CA PHE A 133 2.09 -11.30 -4.42
C PHE A 133 0.95 -10.31 -4.75
N THR A 134 1.03 -9.71 -5.93
CA THR A 134 0.08 -8.77 -6.49
C THR A 134 0.39 -8.51 -7.96
N GLY A 135 -0.66 -8.43 -8.78
CA GLY A 135 -0.59 -7.93 -10.15
C GLY A 135 -0.67 -6.40 -10.29
N ASP A 136 -0.84 -5.66 -9.18
CA ASP A 136 -1.16 -4.22 -9.14
C ASP A 136 -2.37 -3.80 -10.00
N GLU A 137 -3.16 -4.77 -10.43
CA GLU A 137 -4.41 -4.59 -11.15
C GLU A 137 -5.54 -4.13 -10.22
N PHE A 138 -6.62 -3.61 -10.81
CA PHE A 138 -7.80 -3.17 -10.07
C PHE A 138 -8.90 -4.23 -10.17
N ARG A 139 -9.35 -4.73 -9.02
CA ARG A 139 -10.38 -5.78 -8.91
C ARG A 139 -11.49 -5.32 -7.98
N ASN A 140 -12.72 -5.73 -8.28
CA ASN A 140 -13.85 -5.58 -7.38
C ASN A 140 -14.09 -6.93 -6.69
N ILE A 141 -14.12 -6.91 -5.37
CA ILE A 141 -14.28 -8.11 -4.54
C ILE A 141 -15.65 -8.19 -3.86
N GLY A 142 -16.60 -7.30 -4.17
CA GLY A 142 -17.94 -7.31 -3.59
C GLY A 142 -18.14 -6.34 -2.41
N LEU A 143 -17.12 -5.56 -2.04
CA LEU A 143 -17.19 -4.59 -0.93
C LEU A 143 -17.76 -3.21 -1.33
N PHE A 144 -18.53 -3.16 -2.42
CA PHE A 144 -19.32 -1.98 -2.79
C PHE A 144 -20.73 -2.44 -3.12
N ASN A 145 -21.72 -1.96 -2.35
CA ASN A 145 -23.13 -2.29 -2.54
C ASN A 145 -24.04 -1.06 -2.69
N GLY A 146 -23.45 0.15 -2.63
CA GLY A 146 -24.17 1.42 -2.78
C GLY A 146 -25.14 1.76 -1.65
N LYS A 147 -25.20 0.96 -0.59
CA LYS A 147 -26.07 1.17 0.59
C LYS A 147 -25.24 1.56 1.79
N ASP A 148 -24.62 0.58 2.44
CA ASP A 148 -23.75 0.74 3.61
C ASP A 148 -22.26 0.68 3.21
N LEU A 149 -21.94 0.06 2.07
CA LEU A 149 -20.61 0.07 1.48
C LEU A 149 -20.59 0.96 0.22
N GLN A 150 -20.18 2.21 0.39
CA GLN A 150 -20.28 3.27 -0.63
C GLN A 150 -18.93 3.74 -1.20
N ASP A 151 -17.80 3.16 -0.79
CA ASP A 151 -16.51 3.54 -1.36
C ASP A 151 -16.39 3.04 -2.81
N MET A 152 -16.54 3.97 -3.75
CA MET A 152 -16.53 3.69 -5.18
C MET A 152 -15.15 3.28 -5.72
N GLY A 153 -14.09 3.37 -4.91
CA GLY A 153 -12.75 2.94 -5.29
C GLY A 153 -12.18 3.68 -6.49
N ARG A 154 -11.66 2.91 -7.45
CA ARG A 154 -10.99 3.41 -8.67
C ARG A 154 -11.88 4.32 -9.50
N PHE A 155 -13.20 4.11 -9.52
CA PHE A 155 -14.15 5.00 -10.19
C PHE A 155 -14.01 6.47 -9.75
N GLY A 156 -13.66 6.73 -8.49
CA GLY A 156 -13.43 8.10 -8.01
C GLY A 156 -12.28 8.82 -8.73
N VAL A 157 -11.37 8.06 -9.34
CA VAL A 157 -10.21 8.54 -10.10
C VAL A 157 -10.49 8.47 -11.61
N SER A 158 -10.92 7.33 -12.13
CA SER A 158 -11.05 7.10 -13.58
C SER A 158 -12.35 7.65 -14.18
N ARG A 159 -13.41 7.77 -13.38
CA ARG A 159 -14.78 8.08 -13.81
C ARG A 159 -15.38 7.08 -14.80
N ASP A 160 -14.72 5.95 -15.04
CA ASP A 160 -15.26 4.84 -15.84
C ASP A 160 -16.14 3.96 -14.95
N SER A 161 -17.42 3.80 -15.31
CA SER A 161 -18.37 2.96 -14.58
C SER A 161 -17.92 1.51 -14.47
N SER A 162 -17.06 1.03 -15.38
CA SER A 162 -16.46 -0.30 -15.30
C SER A 162 -15.53 -0.46 -14.07
N ASP A 163 -15.05 0.64 -13.49
CA ASP A 163 -14.16 0.67 -12.32
C ASP A 163 -14.89 0.83 -10.98
N LEU A 164 -16.22 0.80 -10.99
CA LEU A 164 -17.02 0.98 -9.79
C LEU A 164 -16.73 -0.14 -8.76
N GLY A 165 -16.31 0.28 -7.56
CA GLY A 165 -15.96 -0.62 -6.46
C GLY A 165 -14.65 -1.38 -6.66
N LYS A 166 -13.88 -1.10 -7.73
CA LYS A 166 -12.58 -1.71 -7.92
C LYS A 166 -11.52 -1.04 -7.05
N PHE A 167 -10.63 -1.85 -6.49
CA PHE A 167 -9.46 -1.40 -5.77
C PHE A 167 -8.22 -2.13 -6.27
N LYS A 168 -7.06 -1.49 -6.12
CA LYS A 168 -5.77 -2.07 -6.42
C LYS A 168 -5.57 -3.32 -5.55
N VAL A 169 -5.22 -4.43 -6.17
CA VAL A 169 -4.86 -5.66 -5.46
C VAL A 169 -3.63 -5.37 -4.58
N PRO A 170 -3.73 -5.49 -3.24
CA PRO A 170 -2.60 -5.20 -2.36
C PRO A 170 -1.52 -6.28 -2.49
N GLY A 171 -0.26 -5.90 -2.26
CA GLY A 171 0.81 -6.89 -2.08
C GLY A 171 0.63 -7.64 -0.76
N LEU A 172 0.97 -8.93 -0.75
CA LEU A 172 0.85 -9.78 0.45
C LEU A 172 2.16 -9.95 1.22
N ARG A 173 3.23 -9.28 0.80
CA ARG A 173 4.45 -9.13 1.62
C ARG A 173 4.06 -8.54 2.98
N ASN A 174 4.48 -9.19 4.06
CA ASN A 174 4.21 -8.78 5.44
C ASN A 174 2.72 -8.72 5.84
N VAL A 175 1.81 -9.33 5.08
CA VAL A 175 0.36 -9.21 5.32
C VAL A 175 -0.04 -9.63 6.74
N ALA A 176 0.63 -10.62 7.33
CA ALA A 176 0.36 -11.07 8.70
C ALA A 176 0.64 -10.00 9.79
N LEU A 177 1.29 -8.88 9.44
CA LEU A 177 1.66 -7.80 10.35
C LEU A 177 0.84 -6.52 10.14
N THR A 178 -0.13 -6.52 9.21
CA THR A 178 -0.81 -5.31 8.74
C THR A 178 -2.32 -5.35 8.97
N ALA A 179 -2.78 -6.05 10.02
CA ALA A 179 -4.18 -5.97 10.43
C ALA A 179 -4.56 -4.52 10.82
N PRO A 180 -5.83 -4.11 10.65
CA PRO A 180 -6.93 -4.85 10.02
C PRO A 180 -6.81 -4.87 8.49
N TYR A 181 -7.67 -5.65 7.83
CA TYR A 181 -7.59 -5.96 6.40
C TYR A 181 -8.70 -5.29 5.59
N MET A 182 -8.53 -5.31 4.27
CA MET A 182 -9.32 -4.60 3.26
C MET A 182 -9.14 -3.08 3.30
N HIS A 183 -9.67 -2.41 2.28
CA HIS A 183 -9.59 -0.95 2.15
C HIS A 183 -10.39 -0.23 3.25
N ASN A 184 -11.41 -0.87 3.82
CA ASN A 184 -12.27 -0.33 4.87
C ASN A 184 -11.90 -0.83 6.28
N GLY A 185 -10.92 -1.75 6.41
CA GLY A 185 -10.48 -2.28 7.70
C GLY A 185 -11.49 -3.20 8.39
N MET A 186 -12.46 -3.77 7.66
CA MET A 186 -13.57 -4.51 8.27
C MET A 186 -13.18 -5.87 8.88
N PHE A 187 -12.13 -6.51 8.35
CA PHE A 187 -11.66 -7.80 8.84
C PHE A 187 -10.47 -7.63 9.77
N LYS A 188 -10.51 -8.25 10.94
CA LYS A 188 -9.48 -8.14 11.98
C LYS A 188 -8.40 -9.21 11.84
N THR A 189 -8.74 -10.35 11.23
CA THR A 189 -7.86 -11.52 11.11
C THR A 189 -7.72 -11.96 9.66
N LEU A 190 -6.65 -12.69 9.34
CA LEU A 190 -6.48 -13.27 8.00
C LEU A 190 -7.50 -14.38 7.77
N GLU A 191 -7.91 -15.06 8.83
CA GLU A 191 -8.96 -16.08 8.82
C GLU A 191 -10.29 -15.47 8.33
N GLU A 192 -10.70 -14.32 8.87
CA GLU A 192 -11.90 -13.61 8.39
C GLU A 192 -11.80 -13.21 6.90
N VAL A 193 -10.61 -12.88 6.42
CA VAL A 193 -10.36 -12.60 5.00
C VAL A 193 -10.53 -13.86 4.15
N ILE A 194 -9.98 -14.98 4.59
CA ILE A 194 -10.06 -16.25 3.87
C ILE A 194 -11.52 -16.75 3.86
N ASP A 195 -12.22 -16.65 4.99
CA ASP A 195 -13.63 -17.04 5.11
C ASP A 195 -14.52 -16.23 4.15
N TYR A 196 -14.26 -14.92 4.01
CA TYR A 196 -14.95 -14.07 3.05
C TYR A 196 -14.76 -14.53 1.59
N TYR A 197 -13.56 -14.97 1.22
CA TYR A 197 -13.29 -15.46 -0.13
C TYR A 197 -13.80 -16.88 -0.38
N ASP A 198 -13.93 -17.71 0.66
CA ASP A 198 -14.48 -19.07 0.56
C ASP A 198 -16.01 -19.05 0.42
N ASN A 199 -16.67 -18.05 1.02
CA ASN A 199 -18.12 -17.85 0.97
C ASN A 199 -18.47 -16.40 0.56
N PRO A 200 -18.19 -16.00 -0.69
CA PRO A 200 -18.56 -14.66 -1.14
C PRO A 200 -20.09 -14.55 -1.20
N ASP A 201 -20.64 -13.60 -0.43
CA ASP A 201 -22.06 -13.21 -0.49
C ASP A 201 -22.51 -12.78 -1.90
#